data_AF-A0A3Q3E4J4-F1
#
_entry.id   AF-A0A3Q3E4J4-F1
#
_cell.length_a   1.000
_cell.length_b   1.000
_cell.length_c   1.000
_cell.angle_alpha   90.00
_cell.angle_beta   90.00
_cell.angle_gamma   90.00
#
_symmetry.space_group_name_H-M   'P 1'
#
loop_
_entity.id
_entity.type
_entity.pdbx_description
1 polymer ?
#
loop_
_entity_poly.entity_id
_entity_poly.type
_entity_poly.pdbx_seq_one_letter_code
_entity_poly.pdbx_strand_id
1 'polypeptide(L)'
;MDFNVKKLASGAGLFFTRAVQFTEEKLGQAEKTELDAHFESLMSRADCTKLWTEKIYRQTEVLLQPNPIDHTGARIEEFLYEKLDRKAPSRITNAELLGQYMQDAAKEFGPGTPYGSTLIEVGEFERRLGAAEREFLQTSAISFLTPLRNFLEGDWRTISKERRLLENLRLDLDACKARLKKAKQAEAKAAMAPDFQETRPRNYVLSASASALWSEEVEKAEHELRVAQTEFDRQAEVTRLLLEGISSTHVNHLRCLHEFVEAQAAYYKQCHFHMQELQKELGRLPNAFALNSTPSMVPAGSATDGDSTPVETDTLKIEEVQAPATGTRKAKVLYDYDAADSSELSLLADELITVYTVPGMDSDWLVGERGNQKGKVPVTYLELLS
;
A
#
# COMPACT_ATOMS: atom_id res chain seq x y z
N MET A 1 8.90 -39.14 26.34
CA MET A 1 8.91 -37.72 25.94
C MET A 1 8.88 -36.90 27.22
N ASP A 2 10.03 -36.58 27.79
CA ASP A 2 10.09 -35.77 29.00
C ASP A 2 9.82 -34.31 28.64
N PHE A 3 8.59 -33.88 28.94
CA PHE A 3 8.17 -32.50 28.81
C PHE A 3 9.03 -31.66 29.76
N ASN A 4 9.92 -30.83 29.21
CA ASN A 4 10.94 -30.13 29.97
C ASN A 4 10.35 -28.91 30.71
N VAL A 5 9.61 -29.17 31.78
CA VAL A 5 8.94 -28.17 32.64
C VAL A 5 9.94 -27.14 33.17
N LYS A 6 11.22 -27.53 33.38
CA LYS A 6 12.30 -26.61 33.78
C LYS A 6 12.63 -25.57 32.70
N LYS A 7 12.66 -25.97 31.41
CA LYS A 7 12.90 -25.06 30.29
C LYS A 7 11.71 -24.12 30.06
N LEU A 8 10.50 -24.59 30.35
CA LEU A 8 9.27 -23.80 30.27
C LEU A 8 9.18 -22.79 31.43
N ALA A 9 9.56 -23.19 32.64
CA ALA A 9 9.63 -22.32 33.81
C ALA A 9 10.77 -21.27 33.70
N SER A 10 11.94 -21.66 33.17
CA SER A 10 13.04 -20.70 32.92
C SER A 10 12.69 -19.71 31.81
N GLY A 11 12.00 -20.16 30.76
CA GLY A 11 11.47 -19.29 29.71
C GLY A 11 10.44 -18.30 30.24
N ALA A 12 9.48 -18.76 31.04
CA ALA A 12 8.49 -17.90 31.68
C ALA A 12 9.14 -16.86 32.61
N GLY A 13 10.14 -17.26 33.40
CA GLY A 13 10.91 -16.34 34.25
C GLY A 13 11.57 -15.21 33.46
N LEU A 14 12.19 -15.51 32.30
CA LEU A 14 12.77 -14.50 31.42
C LEU A 14 11.70 -13.56 30.83
N PHE A 15 10.53 -14.08 30.42
CA PHE A 15 9.44 -13.23 29.92
C PHE A 15 8.91 -12.26 30.99
N PHE A 16 8.76 -12.73 32.24
CA PHE A 16 8.35 -11.85 33.35
C PHE A 16 9.41 -10.78 33.64
N THR A 17 10.69 -11.15 33.68
CA THR A 17 11.78 -10.19 33.87
C THR A 17 11.81 -9.12 32.77
N ARG A 18 11.65 -9.51 31.49
CA ARG A 18 11.53 -8.57 30.37
C ARG A 18 10.34 -7.64 30.52
N ALA A 19 9.18 -8.16 30.91
CA ALA A 19 7.96 -7.37 31.09
C ALA A 19 8.09 -6.35 32.24
N VAL A 20 8.73 -6.75 33.34
CA VAL A 20 9.02 -5.86 34.47
C VAL A 20 9.96 -4.75 34.03
N GLN A 21 11.07 -5.08 33.37
CA GLN A 21 12.04 -4.11 32.87
C GLN A 21 11.41 -3.11 31.88
N PHE A 22 10.62 -3.60 30.93
CA PHE A 22 9.91 -2.74 29.97
C PHE A 22 8.96 -1.77 30.67
N THR A 23 8.28 -2.22 31.72
CA THR A 23 7.37 -1.39 32.51
C THR A 23 8.13 -0.34 33.32
N GLU A 24 9.27 -0.71 33.92
CA GLU A 24 10.13 0.22 34.67
C GLU A 24 10.76 1.30 33.76
N GLU A 25 11.12 0.98 32.52
CA GLU A 25 11.58 1.95 31.52
C GLU A 25 10.47 2.93 31.11
N LYS A 26 9.25 2.44 30.85
CA LYS A 26 8.10 3.29 30.51
C LYS A 26 7.67 4.20 31.64
N LEU A 27 7.93 3.80 32.89
CA LEU A 27 7.66 4.58 34.09
C LEU A 27 8.83 5.51 34.48
N GLY A 28 9.94 5.49 33.73
CA GLY A 28 11.11 6.34 33.96
C GLY A 28 11.99 5.92 35.16
N GLN A 29 11.82 4.69 35.66
CA GLN A 29 12.53 4.18 36.84
C GLN A 29 13.81 3.39 36.49
N ALA A 30 13.99 3.02 35.22
CA ALA A 30 15.17 2.30 34.74
C ALA A 30 15.87 3.05 33.59
N GLU A 31 17.21 3.04 33.60
CA GLU A 31 18.03 3.57 32.51
C GLU A 31 17.94 2.64 31.30
N LYS A 32 17.65 3.21 30.13
CA LYS A 32 17.57 2.50 28.86
C LYS A 32 18.96 2.42 28.26
N THR A 33 19.39 1.22 27.80
CA THR A 33 20.58 1.15 26.94
C THR A 33 20.31 1.93 25.64
N GLU A 34 21.00 3.05 25.47
CA GLU A 34 20.89 3.90 24.28
C GLU A 34 21.60 3.22 23.09
N LEU A 35 20.91 3.21 21.95
CA LEU A 35 21.52 2.86 20.67
C LEU A 35 22.22 4.11 20.12
N ASP A 36 23.30 3.93 19.34
CA ASP A 36 23.99 5.07 18.76
C ASP A 36 23.10 5.83 17.75
N ALA A 37 23.39 7.12 17.54
CA ALA A 37 22.59 7.97 16.66
C ALA A 37 22.51 7.44 15.21
N HIS A 38 23.55 6.75 14.76
CA HIS A 38 23.59 6.12 13.44
C HIS A 38 22.58 4.97 13.34
N PHE A 39 22.52 4.09 14.33
CA PHE A 39 21.57 2.97 14.37
C PHE A 39 20.13 3.45 14.48
N GLU A 40 19.86 4.48 15.27
CA GLU A 40 18.52 5.11 15.33
C GLU A 40 18.10 5.71 13.97
N SER A 41 19.03 6.36 13.26
CA SER A 41 18.78 6.84 11.89
C SER A 41 18.49 5.69 10.92
N LEU A 42 19.21 4.58 11.03
CA LEU A 42 18.98 3.38 10.22
C LEU A 42 17.60 2.77 10.49
N MET A 43 17.20 2.69 11.76
CA MET A 43 15.89 2.20 12.20
C MET A 43 14.76 3.06 11.65
N SER A 44 14.85 4.39 11.79
CA SER A 44 13.86 5.32 11.25
C SER A 44 13.74 5.20 9.73
N ARG A 45 14.86 5.10 9.02
CA ARG A 45 14.88 4.91 7.57
C ARG A 45 14.23 3.59 7.16
N ALA A 46 14.46 2.52 7.93
CA ALA A 46 13.86 1.21 7.68
C ALA A 46 12.33 1.26 7.83
N ASP A 47 11.83 1.87 8.90
CA ASP A 47 10.39 2.05 9.15
C ASP A 47 9.72 2.88 8.05
N CYS A 48 10.36 3.98 7.66
CA CYS A 48 9.92 4.81 6.54
C CYS A 48 9.85 3.99 5.24
N THR A 49 10.89 3.20 4.96
CA THR A 49 10.96 2.36 3.76
C THR A 49 9.81 1.36 3.72
N LYS A 50 9.59 0.61 4.80
CA LYS A 50 8.48 -0.35 4.84
C LYS A 50 7.13 0.33 4.66
N LEU A 51 6.89 1.43 5.38
CA LEU A 51 5.60 2.13 5.33
C LEU A 51 5.27 2.58 3.91
N TRP A 52 6.23 3.21 3.24
CA TRP A 52 5.99 3.74 1.89
C TRP A 52 5.96 2.65 0.83
N THR A 53 6.81 1.63 0.94
CA THR A 53 6.74 0.46 0.05
C THR A 53 5.39 -0.23 0.14
N GLU A 54 4.84 -0.44 1.34
CA GLU A 54 3.52 -1.05 1.54
C GLU A 54 2.38 -0.19 0.96
N LYS A 55 2.41 1.13 1.18
CA LYS A 55 1.39 2.05 0.66
C LYS A 55 1.41 2.11 -0.87
N ILE A 56 2.60 2.25 -1.47
CA ILE A 56 2.76 2.29 -2.92
C ILE A 56 2.32 0.97 -3.53
N TYR A 57 2.77 -0.16 -2.98
CA TYR A 57 2.38 -1.49 -3.43
C TYR A 57 0.85 -1.66 -3.48
N ARG A 58 0.15 -1.35 -2.38
CA ARG A 58 -1.33 -1.45 -2.34
C ARG A 58 -2.01 -0.55 -3.34
N GLN A 59 -1.56 0.69 -3.49
CA GLN A 59 -2.18 1.62 -4.43
C GLN A 59 -1.95 1.21 -5.88
N THR A 60 -0.77 0.69 -6.21
CA THR A 60 -0.47 0.19 -7.55
C THR A 60 -1.24 -1.09 -7.85
N GLU A 61 -1.45 -1.96 -6.86
CA GLU A 61 -2.31 -3.14 -7.00
C GLU A 61 -3.75 -2.74 -7.36
N VAL A 62 -4.33 -1.77 -6.63
CA VAL A 62 -5.66 -1.22 -6.95
C VAL A 62 -5.73 -0.62 -8.36
N LEU A 63 -4.68 0.10 -8.77
CA LEU A 63 -4.61 0.71 -10.10
C LEU A 63 -4.60 -0.34 -11.21
N LEU A 64 -3.83 -1.42 -11.03
CA LEU A 64 -3.71 -2.48 -12.03
C LEU A 64 -4.94 -3.41 -12.03
N GLN A 65 -5.63 -3.54 -10.89
CA GLN A 65 -6.74 -4.48 -10.72
C GLN A 65 -7.83 -3.89 -9.82
N PRO A 66 -8.72 -3.06 -10.37
CA PRO A 66 -9.77 -2.36 -9.60
C PRO A 66 -10.89 -3.25 -9.04
N ASN A 67 -10.86 -4.57 -9.24
CA ASN A 67 -11.88 -5.46 -8.66
C ASN A 67 -11.71 -5.60 -7.13
N PRO A 68 -12.79 -5.90 -6.39
CA PRO A 68 -12.82 -5.77 -4.93
C PRO A 68 -11.77 -6.65 -4.24
N ILE A 69 -10.84 -6.00 -3.55
CA ILE A 69 -9.91 -6.60 -2.60
C ILE A 69 -10.73 -6.83 -1.32
N ASP A 70 -10.85 -8.07 -0.85
CA ASP A 70 -11.52 -8.32 0.43
C ASP A 70 -10.64 -7.84 1.59
N HIS A 71 -11.24 -7.57 2.75
CA HIS A 71 -10.69 -6.95 3.98
C HIS A 71 -9.40 -7.56 4.54
N THR A 72 -8.89 -8.65 3.97
CA THR A 72 -7.64 -9.31 4.34
C THR A 72 -6.44 -8.93 3.46
N GLY A 73 -6.66 -8.09 2.43
CA GLY A 73 -5.60 -7.68 1.50
C GLY A 73 -5.13 -8.80 0.56
N ALA A 74 -5.87 -9.92 0.51
CA ALA A 74 -5.63 -11.00 -0.42
C ALA A 74 -6.84 -11.13 -1.36
N ARG A 75 -6.55 -11.11 -2.67
CA ARG A 75 -7.53 -11.40 -3.71
C ARG A 75 -7.93 -12.86 -3.56
N ILE A 76 -9.18 -13.11 -3.13
CA ILE A 76 -9.70 -14.46 -2.81
C ILE A 76 -9.40 -15.47 -3.91
N GLU A 77 -9.47 -15.05 -5.18
CA GLU A 77 -9.15 -15.87 -6.35
C GLU A 77 -7.68 -16.33 -6.39
N GLU A 78 -6.72 -15.42 -6.20
CA GLU A 78 -5.30 -15.77 -6.26
C GLU A 78 -4.88 -16.65 -5.08
N PHE A 79 -5.40 -16.38 -3.88
CA PHE A 79 -5.18 -17.24 -2.73
C PHE A 79 -5.76 -18.65 -2.94
N LEU A 80 -6.94 -18.75 -3.57
CA LEU A 80 -7.54 -20.04 -3.93
C LEU A 80 -6.69 -20.78 -4.98
N TYR A 81 -6.27 -20.12 -6.05
CA TYR A 81 -5.46 -20.74 -7.09
C TYR A 81 -4.05 -21.14 -6.61
N GLU A 82 -3.43 -20.34 -5.73
CA GLU A 82 -2.16 -20.65 -5.07
C GLU A 82 -2.30 -21.84 -4.11
N LYS A 83 -3.40 -21.93 -3.34
CA LYS A 83 -3.71 -23.09 -2.48
C LYS A 83 -4.05 -24.36 -3.27
N LEU A 84 -4.57 -24.23 -4.48
CA LEU A 84 -4.94 -25.33 -5.38
C LEU A 84 -3.82 -25.75 -6.35
N ASP A 85 -2.63 -25.14 -6.25
CA ASP A 85 -1.47 -25.39 -7.12
C ASP A 85 -1.84 -25.28 -8.63
N ARG A 86 -2.75 -24.35 -8.93
CA ARG A 86 -3.29 -24.11 -10.27
C ARG A 86 -2.92 -22.70 -10.71
N LYS A 87 -2.50 -22.54 -11.97
CA LYS A 87 -2.31 -21.20 -12.55
C LYS A 87 -3.69 -20.53 -12.67
N ALA A 88 -3.83 -19.34 -12.06
CA ALA A 88 -4.99 -18.51 -12.27
C ALA A 88 -5.16 -18.23 -13.78
N PRO A 89 -6.38 -18.38 -14.34
CA PRO A 89 -6.62 -18.12 -15.75
C PRO A 89 -6.31 -16.64 -16.07
N SER A 90 -5.75 -16.40 -17.26
CA SER A 90 -5.54 -15.03 -17.73
C SER A 90 -6.91 -14.35 -17.88
N ARG A 91 -7.13 -13.30 -17.09
CA ARG A 91 -8.39 -12.56 -17.09
C ARG A 91 -8.55 -11.84 -18.42
N ILE A 92 -9.71 -12.01 -19.05
CA ILE A 92 -10.08 -11.23 -20.23
C ILE A 92 -10.26 -9.77 -19.81
N THR A 93 -9.68 -8.85 -20.57
CA THR A 93 -9.83 -7.42 -20.32
C THR A 93 -11.22 -6.95 -20.74
N ASN A 94 -11.66 -5.81 -20.23
CA ASN A 94 -12.97 -5.26 -20.58
C ASN A 94 -13.07 -4.94 -22.08
N ALA A 95 -11.99 -4.42 -22.67
CA ALA A 95 -11.91 -4.14 -24.10
C ALA A 95 -11.95 -5.42 -24.96
N GLU A 96 -11.28 -6.50 -24.53
CA GLU A 96 -11.39 -7.79 -25.22
C GLU A 96 -12.79 -8.39 -25.15
N LEU A 97 -13.45 -8.26 -24.01
CA LEU A 97 -14.84 -8.72 -23.86
C LEU A 97 -15.77 -7.94 -24.80
N LEU A 98 -15.63 -6.61 -24.83
CA LEU A 98 -16.39 -5.76 -25.75
C LEU A 98 -16.13 -6.13 -27.22
N GLY A 99 -14.85 -6.26 -27.59
CA GLY A 99 -14.46 -6.64 -28.95
C GLY A 99 -14.98 -8.02 -29.36
N GLN A 100 -15.06 -8.97 -28.41
CA GLN A 100 -15.67 -10.28 -28.66
C GLN A 100 -17.16 -10.16 -29.00
N TYR A 101 -17.93 -9.40 -28.21
CA TYR A 101 -19.35 -9.17 -28.50
C TYR A 101 -19.57 -8.43 -29.83
N MET A 102 -18.72 -7.46 -30.18
CA MET A 102 -18.79 -6.77 -31.47
C MET A 102 -18.54 -7.73 -32.65
N GLN A 103 -17.57 -8.63 -32.54
CA GLN A 103 -17.31 -9.63 -33.57
C GLN A 103 -18.45 -10.65 -33.70
N ASP A 104 -19.04 -11.07 -32.59
CA ASP A 104 -20.16 -12.01 -32.61
C ASP A 104 -21.41 -11.35 -33.20
N ALA A 105 -21.69 -10.09 -32.85
CA ALA A 105 -22.74 -9.30 -33.49
C ALA A 105 -22.50 -9.15 -35.01
N ALA A 106 -21.26 -8.89 -35.44
CA ALA A 106 -20.93 -8.77 -36.85
C ALA A 106 -21.17 -10.07 -37.65
N LYS A 107 -20.96 -11.24 -37.04
CA LYS A 107 -21.28 -12.54 -37.66
C LYS A 107 -22.78 -12.70 -37.89
N GLU A 108 -23.61 -12.21 -36.96
CA GLU A 108 -25.07 -12.25 -37.09
C GLU A 108 -25.60 -11.25 -38.11
N PHE A 109 -25.08 -10.01 -38.13
CA PHE A 109 -25.47 -8.99 -39.12
C PHE A 109 -24.97 -9.30 -40.53
N GLY A 110 -23.88 -10.06 -40.63
CA GLY A 110 -23.24 -10.43 -41.89
C GLY A 110 -22.28 -9.34 -42.41
N PRO A 111 -21.13 -9.74 -42.99
CA PRO A 111 -20.08 -8.82 -43.42
C PRO A 111 -20.45 -7.99 -44.66
N GLY A 112 -21.55 -8.33 -45.34
CA GLY A 112 -22.04 -7.59 -46.51
C GLY A 112 -22.75 -6.27 -46.16
N THR A 113 -23.06 -6.03 -44.88
CA THR A 113 -23.63 -4.76 -44.43
C THR A 113 -22.52 -3.80 -43.99
N PRO A 114 -22.62 -2.48 -44.26
CA PRO A 114 -21.65 -1.50 -43.76
C PRO A 114 -21.51 -1.51 -42.24
N TYR A 115 -22.59 -1.85 -41.52
CA TYR A 115 -22.57 -1.98 -40.08
C TYR A 115 -21.80 -3.22 -39.62
N GLY A 116 -22.06 -4.39 -40.24
CA GLY A 116 -21.33 -5.62 -39.97
C GLY A 116 -19.82 -5.49 -40.25
N SER A 117 -19.43 -4.91 -41.39
CA SER A 117 -18.01 -4.68 -41.70
C SER A 117 -17.34 -3.71 -40.73
N THR A 118 -18.04 -2.65 -40.30
CA THR A 118 -17.53 -1.70 -39.29
C THR A 118 -17.36 -2.37 -37.93
N LEU A 119 -18.32 -3.21 -37.51
CA LEU A 119 -18.23 -3.94 -36.24
C LEU A 119 -17.06 -4.94 -36.21
N ILE A 120 -16.72 -5.55 -37.35
CA ILE A 120 -15.53 -6.41 -37.46
C ILE A 120 -14.27 -5.61 -37.16
N GLU A 121 -14.09 -4.47 -37.85
CA GLU A 121 -12.92 -3.61 -37.69
C GLU A 121 -12.81 -3.07 -36.26
N VAL A 122 -13.86 -2.43 -35.73
CA VAL A 122 -13.85 -1.89 -34.37
C VAL A 122 -13.61 -3.01 -33.35
N GLY A 123 -14.30 -4.15 -33.49
CA GLY A 123 -14.14 -5.28 -32.58
C GLY A 123 -12.74 -5.89 -32.60
N GLU A 124 -12.04 -5.89 -33.74
CA GLU A 124 -10.63 -6.31 -33.82
C GLU A 124 -9.71 -5.33 -33.09
N PHE A 125 -9.87 -4.03 -33.29
CA PHE A 125 -9.05 -3.02 -32.63
C PHE A 125 -9.30 -2.95 -31.11
N GLU A 126 -10.54 -3.13 -30.65
CA GLU A 126 -10.86 -3.27 -29.21
C GLU A 126 -10.15 -4.47 -28.58
N ARG A 127 -10.11 -5.62 -29.28
CA ARG A 127 -9.31 -6.78 -28.81
C ARG A 127 -7.81 -6.49 -28.75
N ARG A 128 -7.27 -5.73 -29.71
CA ARG A 128 -5.86 -5.31 -29.69
C ARG A 128 -5.56 -4.37 -28.52
N LEU A 129 -6.47 -3.44 -28.21
CA LEU A 129 -6.36 -2.57 -27.03
C LEU A 129 -6.35 -3.38 -25.73
N GLY A 130 -7.28 -4.31 -25.57
CA GLY A 130 -7.33 -5.15 -24.38
C GLY A 130 -6.14 -6.12 -24.27
N ALA A 131 -5.57 -6.55 -25.40
CA ALA A 131 -4.32 -7.30 -25.37
C ALA A 131 -3.13 -6.46 -24.87
N ALA A 132 -3.03 -5.20 -25.30
CA ALA A 132 -2.02 -4.25 -24.80
C ALA A 132 -2.22 -3.96 -23.30
N GLU A 133 -3.47 -3.84 -22.84
CA GLU A 133 -3.79 -3.68 -21.42
C GLU A 133 -3.32 -4.90 -20.62
N ARG A 134 -3.65 -6.12 -21.06
CA ARG A 134 -3.18 -7.34 -20.38
C ARG A 134 -1.66 -7.39 -20.29
N GLU A 135 -0.94 -7.06 -21.35
CA GLU A 135 0.52 -7.04 -21.37
C GLU A 135 1.09 -6.03 -20.37
N PHE A 136 0.51 -4.83 -20.31
CA PHE A 136 0.86 -3.80 -19.33
C PHE A 136 0.62 -4.28 -17.88
N LEU A 137 -0.54 -4.88 -17.61
CA LEU A 137 -0.87 -5.41 -16.28
C LEU A 137 0.11 -6.51 -15.85
N GLN A 138 0.40 -7.45 -16.74
CA GLN A 138 1.33 -8.54 -16.47
C GLN A 138 2.76 -8.02 -16.25
N THR A 139 3.22 -7.13 -17.12
CA THR A 139 4.57 -6.55 -17.01
C THR A 139 4.72 -5.82 -15.69
N SER A 140 3.77 -4.95 -15.34
CA SER A 140 3.78 -4.20 -14.07
C SER A 140 3.71 -5.10 -12.84
N ALA A 141 2.94 -6.21 -12.90
CA ALA A 141 2.89 -7.17 -11.80
C ALA A 141 4.26 -7.86 -11.58
N ILE A 142 4.97 -8.21 -12.66
CA ILE A 142 6.25 -8.92 -12.59
C ILE A 142 7.40 -7.97 -12.25
N SER A 143 7.51 -6.82 -12.92
CA SER A 143 8.65 -5.90 -12.78
C SER A 143 8.54 -4.96 -11.57
N PHE A 144 7.31 -4.64 -11.15
CA PHE A 144 7.07 -3.68 -10.07
C PHE A 144 6.49 -4.32 -8.81
N LEU A 145 5.32 -4.97 -8.89
CA LEU A 145 4.66 -5.50 -7.69
C LEU A 145 5.43 -6.66 -7.03
N THR A 146 5.95 -7.60 -7.82
CA THR A 146 6.62 -8.79 -7.30
C THR A 146 7.87 -8.46 -6.47
N PRO A 147 8.80 -7.60 -6.92
CA PRO A 147 9.94 -7.21 -6.10
C PRO A 147 9.56 -6.50 -4.79
N LEU A 148 8.54 -5.64 -4.82
CA LEU A 148 8.06 -4.96 -3.60
C LEU A 148 7.43 -5.96 -2.62
N ARG A 149 6.65 -6.93 -3.12
CA ARG A 149 6.10 -8.02 -2.31
C ARG A 149 7.20 -8.87 -1.68
N ASN A 150 8.20 -9.26 -2.46
CA ASN A 150 9.33 -10.07 -1.97
C ASN A 150 10.09 -9.35 -0.84
N PHE A 151 10.27 -8.03 -0.95
CA PHE A 151 10.84 -7.23 0.13
C PHE A 151 9.94 -7.24 1.38
N LEU A 152 8.64 -7.00 1.24
CA LEU A 152 7.70 -6.92 2.37
C LEU A 152 7.50 -8.26 3.09
N GLU A 153 7.41 -9.35 2.33
CA GLU A 153 7.13 -10.70 2.86
C GLU A 153 8.38 -11.52 3.18
N GLY A 154 9.53 -11.17 2.61
CA GLY A 154 10.82 -11.84 2.84
C GLY A 154 11.74 -11.01 3.73
N ASP A 155 12.39 -10.01 3.14
CA ASP A 155 13.44 -9.22 3.78
C ASP A 155 12.93 -8.50 5.04
N TRP A 156 11.79 -7.83 4.93
CA TRP A 156 11.21 -7.08 6.05
C TRP A 156 10.77 -7.99 7.19
N ARG A 157 10.25 -9.19 6.92
CA ARG A 157 9.92 -10.15 7.99
C ARG A 157 11.16 -10.55 8.78
N THR A 158 12.28 -10.73 8.08
CA THR A 158 13.58 -11.02 8.72
C THR A 158 14.05 -9.82 9.54
N ILE A 159 14.07 -8.61 8.95
CA ILE A 159 14.41 -7.36 9.67
C ILE A 159 13.55 -7.18 10.92
N SER A 160 12.24 -7.37 10.81
CA SER A 160 11.31 -7.23 11.92
C SER A 160 11.57 -8.25 13.04
N LYS A 161 11.95 -9.48 12.68
CA LYS A 161 12.28 -10.53 13.65
C LYS A 161 13.58 -10.20 14.40
N GLU A 162 14.62 -9.82 13.68
CA GLU A 162 15.92 -9.49 14.28
C GLU A 162 15.84 -8.23 15.15
N ARG A 163 15.06 -7.22 14.75
CA ARG A 163 14.76 -6.04 15.59
C ARG A 163 14.04 -6.41 16.88
N ARG A 164 13.06 -7.31 16.81
CA ARG A 164 12.35 -7.80 18.01
C ARG A 164 13.28 -8.59 18.92
N LEU A 165 14.20 -9.39 18.35
CA LEU A 165 15.20 -10.11 19.12
C LEU A 165 16.18 -9.16 19.81
N LEU A 166 16.64 -8.12 19.10
CA LEU A 166 17.50 -7.08 19.67
C LEU A 166 16.83 -6.37 20.85
N GLU A 167 15.55 -6.00 20.71
CA GLU A 167 14.79 -5.38 21.81
C GLU A 167 14.70 -6.32 23.03
N ASN A 168 14.45 -7.61 22.82
CA ASN A 168 14.42 -8.59 23.91
C ASN A 168 15.77 -8.72 24.61
N LEU A 169 16.87 -8.73 23.85
CA LEU A 169 18.22 -8.82 24.40
C LEU A 169 18.64 -7.53 25.10
N ARG A 170 18.15 -6.37 24.66
CA ARG A 170 18.33 -5.10 25.38
C ARG A 170 17.72 -5.20 26.78
N LEU A 171 16.47 -5.66 26.87
CA LEU A 171 15.76 -5.83 28.14
C LEU A 171 16.47 -6.85 29.05
N ASP A 172 17.00 -7.94 28.49
CA ASP A 172 17.77 -8.92 29.25
C ASP A 172 19.08 -8.32 29.78
N LEU A 173 19.79 -7.54 28.96
CA LEU A 173 21.00 -6.82 29.35
C LEU A 173 20.73 -5.84 30.49
N ASP A 174 19.66 -5.04 30.38
CA ASP A 174 19.27 -4.06 31.38
C ASP A 174 18.86 -4.74 32.70
N ALA A 175 18.16 -5.88 32.63
CA ALA A 175 17.86 -6.70 33.80
C ALA A 175 19.14 -7.27 34.47
N CYS A 176 20.12 -7.74 33.70
CA CYS A 176 21.42 -8.19 34.22
C CYS A 176 22.19 -7.05 34.88
N LYS A 177 22.19 -5.84 34.30
CA LYS A 177 22.80 -4.64 34.91
C LYS A 177 22.14 -4.31 36.25
N ALA A 178 20.80 -4.34 36.30
CA ALA A 178 20.03 -4.11 37.52
C ALA A 178 20.31 -5.17 38.60
N ARG A 179 20.39 -6.45 38.20
CA ARG A 179 20.75 -7.55 39.11
C ARG A 179 22.14 -7.37 39.69
N LEU A 180 23.14 -7.04 38.86
CA LEU A 180 24.50 -6.79 39.32
C LEU A 180 24.56 -5.61 40.31
N LYS A 181 23.86 -4.52 40.00
CA LYS A 181 23.76 -3.35 40.91
C LYS A 181 23.16 -3.75 42.26
N LYS A 182 22.10 -4.56 42.28
CA LYS A 182 21.47 -5.08 43.52
C LYS A 182 22.41 -6.02 44.28
N ALA A 183 23.11 -6.93 43.59
CA ALA A 183 24.06 -7.86 44.21
C ALA A 183 25.23 -7.10 44.87
N LYS A 184 25.83 -6.12 44.18
CA LYS A 184 26.90 -5.27 44.74
C LYS A 184 26.43 -4.44 45.94
N GLN A 185 25.20 -3.93 45.90
CA GLN A 185 24.62 -3.22 47.05
C GLN A 185 24.36 -4.15 48.25
N ALA A 186 23.95 -5.40 48.00
CA ALA A 186 23.75 -6.40 49.05
C ALA A 186 25.07 -6.83 49.68
N GLU A 187 26.11 -7.06 48.87
CA GLU A 187 27.47 -7.35 49.34
C GLU A 187 28.04 -6.19 50.17
N ALA A 188 27.92 -4.94 49.70
CA ALA A 188 28.36 -3.77 50.44
C ALA A 188 27.62 -3.61 51.79
N LYS A 189 26.30 -3.85 51.82
CA LYS A 189 25.52 -3.83 53.07
C LYS A 189 25.91 -4.95 54.03
N ALA A 190 26.20 -6.15 53.51
CA ALA A 190 26.68 -7.27 54.31
C ALA A 190 28.07 -7.00 54.89
N ALA A 191 28.95 -6.33 54.15
CA ALA A 191 30.28 -5.91 54.60
C ALA A 191 30.24 -4.77 55.65
N MET A 192 29.20 -3.95 55.65
CA MET A 192 29.00 -2.86 56.63
C MET A 192 28.22 -3.30 57.89
N ALA A 193 27.76 -4.54 57.97
CA ALA A 193 27.09 -5.04 59.17
C ALA A 193 28.08 -4.99 60.35
N PRO A 194 27.71 -4.39 61.50
CA PRO A 194 28.63 -4.22 62.62
C PRO A 194 29.09 -5.58 63.12
N ASP A 195 30.40 -5.70 63.33
CA ASP A 195 31.04 -6.81 64.01
C ASP A 195 30.36 -7.00 65.37
N PHE A 196 29.44 -7.97 65.46
CA PHE A 196 28.81 -8.29 66.73
C PHE A 196 29.91 -8.89 67.60
N GLN A 197 30.39 -8.07 68.52
CA GLN A 197 31.48 -8.31 69.45
C GLN A 197 31.12 -9.45 70.42
N GLU A 198 31.02 -10.69 69.92
CA GLU A 198 30.90 -11.90 70.74
C GLU A 198 31.91 -12.94 70.27
N THR A 199 32.85 -13.18 71.17
CA THR A 199 34.01 -14.09 71.12
C THR A 199 33.65 -15.58 70.99
N ARG A 200 32.76 -15.95 70.06
CA ARG A 200 32.36 -17.34 69.78
C ARG A 200 32.79 -17.74 68.37
N PRO A 201 33.68 -18.75 68.21
CA PRO A 201 34.16 -19.22 66.90
C PRO A 201 33.05 -19.56 65.89
N ARG A 202 31.88 -19.95 66.39
CA ARG A 202 30.73 -20.38 65.58
C ARG A 202 30.06 -19.24 64.80
N ASN A 203 30.11 -18.00 65.30
CA ASN A 203 29.53 -16.83 64.62
C ASN A 203 30.46 -16.26 63.53
N TYR A 204 31.78 -16.31 63.74
CA TYR A 204 32.76 -15.89 62.74
C TYR A 204 32.71 -16.74 61.47
N VAL A 205 32.55 -18.07 61.61
CA VAL A 205 32.39 -18.99 60.47
C VAL A 205 31.12 -18.68 59.69
N LEU A 206 30.00 -18.39 60.36
CA LEU A 206 28.74 -18.02 59.70
C LEU A 206 28.84 -16.68 58.95
N SER A 207 29.53 -15.69 59.52
CA SER A 207 29.78 -14.39 58.86
C SER A 207 30.70 -14.54 57.65
N ALA A 208 31.78 -15.31 57.76
CA ALA A 208 32.70 -15.58 56.66
C ALA A 208 32.02 -16.38 55.53
N SER A 209 31.16 -17.35 55.87
CA SER A 209 30.33 -18.08 54.90
C SER A 209 29.30 -17.19 54.22
N ALA A 210 28.68 -16.24 54.94
CA ALA A 210 27.73 -15.29 54.35
C ALA A 210 28.43 -14.33 53.37
N SER A 211 29.60 -13.80 53.72
CA SER A 211 30.38 -12.95 52.80
C SER A 211 30.82 -13.71 51.55
N ALA A 212 31.28 -14.96 51.69
CA ALA A 212 31.65 -15.80 50.55
C ALA A 212 30.47 -16.06 49.58
N LEU A 213 29.25 -16.27 50.12
CA LEU A 213 28.04 -16.44 49.30
C LEU A 213 27.67 -15.19 48.49
N TRP A 214 27.81 -14.00 49.08
CA TRP A 214 27.52 -12.76 48.37
C TRP A 214 28.57 -12.46 47.30
N SER A 215 29.85 -12.72 47.56
CA SER A 215 30.90 -12.60 46.55
C SER A 215 30.69 -13.58 45.39
N GLU A 216 30.29 -14.83 45.66
CA GLU A 216 29.93 -15.81 44.61
C GLU A 216 28.73 -15.34 43.77
N GLU A 217 27.68 -14.78 44.41
CA GLU A 217 26.52 -14.24 43.70
C GLU A 217 26.86 -12.99 42.85
N VAL A 218 27.80 -12.15 43.31
CA VAL A 218 28.32 -11.02 42.53
C VAL A 218 29.12 -11.52 41.32
N GLU A 219 30.06 -12.46 41.50
CA GLU A 219 30.82 -13.05 40.39
C GLU A 219 29.90 -13.70 39.34
N LYS A 220 28.85 -14.39 39.81
CA LYS A 220 27.83 -14.97 38.94
C LYS A 220 27.04 -13.89 38.18
N ALA A 221 26.60 -12.82 38.85
CA ALA A 221 25.90 -11.72 38.19
C ALA A 221 26.80 -10.98 37.18
N GLU A 222 28.10 -10.85 37.46
CA GLU A 222 29.08 -10.29 36.51
C GLU A 222 29.29 -11.19 35.29
N HIS A 223 29.35 -12.50 35.49
CA HIS A 223 29.41 -13.46 34.39
C HIS A 223 28.15 -13.42 33.52
N GLU A 224 26.96 -13.43 34.12
CA GLU A 224 25.68 -13.31 33.42
C GLU A 224 25.60 -12.00 32.62
N LEU A 225 26.02 -10.87 33.20
CA LEU A 225 26.07 -9.58 32.51
C LEU A 225 27.01 -9.61 31.29
N ARG A 226 28.19 -10.23 31.44
CA ARG A 226 29.15 -10.34 30.32
C ARG A 226 28.56 -11.14 29.17
N VAL A 227 27.90 -12.26 29.46
CA VAL A 227 27.22 -13.08 28.44
C VAL A 227 26.09 -12.30 27.76
N ALA A 228 25.24 -11.63 28.54
CA ALA A 228 24.15 -10.80 28.00
C ALA A 228 24.67 -9.67 27.11
N GLN A 229 25.76 -9.01 27.50
CA GLN A 229 26.39 -7.96 26.70
C GLN A 229 26.90 -8.51 25.37
N THR A 230 27.64 -9.64 25.38
CA THR A 230 28.15 -10.24 24.15
C THR A 230 27.06 -10.65 23.18
N GLU A 231 25.93 -11.15 23.68
CA GLU A 231 24.80 -11.56 22.85
C GLU A 231 24.03 -10.35 22.29
N PHE A 232 23.88 -9.29 23.09
CA PHE A 232 23.33 -8.01 22.63
C PHE A 232 24.20 -7.40 21.52
N ASP A 233 25.51 -7.30 21.72
CA ASP A 233 26.44 -6.72 20.74
C ASP A 233 26.42 -7.51 19.42
N ARG A 234 26.44 -8.85 19.51
CA ARG A 234 26.31 -9.74 18.35
C ARG A 234 24.99 -9.50 17.60
N GLN A 235 23.88 -9.37 18.33
CA GLN A 235 22.57 -9.15 17.72
C GLN A 235 22.42 -7.73 17.14
N ALA A 236 23.02 -6.73 17.79
CA ALA A 236 23.05 -5.35 17.31
C ALA A 236 23.76 -5.28 15.96
N GLU A 237 24.89 -5.97 15.82
CA GLU A 237 25.64 -6.05 14.55
C GLU A 237 24.83 -6.75 13.44
N VAL A 238 24.19 -7.89 13.75
CA VAL A 238 23.31 -8.58 12.78
C VAL A 238 22.19 -7.65 12.31
N THR A 239 21.53 -6.97 13.25
CA THR A 239 20.43 -6.05 12.93
C THR A 239 20.95 -4.85 12.12
N ARG A 240 22.12 -4.31 12.48
CA ARG A 240 22.76 -3.20 11.78
C ARG A 240 23.03 -3.55 10.32
N LEU A 241 23.64 -4.70 10.05
CA LEU A 241 23.94 -5.16 8.68
C LEU A 241 22.67 -5.29 7.83
N LEU A 242 21.58 -5.80 8.41
CA LEU A 242 20.29 -5.88 7.72
C LEU A 242 19.71 -4.49 7.41
N LEU A 243 19.80 -3.54 8.35
CA LEU A 243 19.32 -2.18 8.14
C LEU A 243 20.17 -1.39 7.13
N GLU A 244 21.48 -1.64 7.08
CA GLU A 244 22.37 -1.08 6.05
C GLU A 244 22.03 -1.64 4.67
N GLY A 245 21.68 -2.93 4.61
CA GLY A 245 21.22 -3.64 3.41
C GLY A 245 20.00 -3.01 2.72
N ILE A 246 19.17 -2.27 3.44
CA ILE A 246 18.01 -1.54 2.87
C ILE A 246 18.44 -0.56 1.77
N SER A 247 19.66 -0.03 1.84
CA SER A 247 20.19 0.86 0.80
C SER A 247 20.28 0.14 -0.56
N SER A 248 20.59 -1.15 -0.57
CA SER A 248 20.57 -1.99 -1.78
C SER A 248 19.14 -2.20 -2.27
N THR A 249 18.20 -2.43 -1.35
CA THR A 249 16.77 -2.51 -1.68
C THR A 249 16.26 -1.23 -2.35
N HIS A 250 16.70 -0.05 -1.91
CA HIS A 250 16.34 1.22 -2.55
C HIS A 250 16.81 1.29 -4.00
N VAL A 251 18.02 0.81 -4.33
CA VAL A 251 18.50 0.74 -5.71
C VAL A 251 17.59 -0.16 -6.55
N ASN A 252 17.15 -1.29 -6.00
CA ASN A 252 16.20 -2.17 -6.67
C ASN A 252 14.82 -1.49 -6.86
N HIS A 253 14.30 -0.81 -5.82
CA HIS A 253 13.03 -0.08 -5.92
C HIS A 253 13.08 1.04 -6.97
N LEU A 254 14.20 1.77 -7.07
CA LEU A 254 14.40 2.78 -8.11
C LEU A 254 14.33 2.17 -9.51
N ARG A 255 15.01 1.03 -9.71
CA ARG A 255 14.93 0.31 -10.99
C ARG A 255 13.50 -0.13 -11.31
N CYS A 256 12.79 -0.70 -10.34
CA CYS A 256 11.38 -1.09 -10.50
C CYS A 256 10.50 0.11 -10.89
N LEU A 257 10.71 1.28 -10.29
CA LEU A 257 9.98 2.51 -10.65
C LEU A 257 10.23 2.92 -12.10
N HIS A 258 11.48 2.89 -12.56
CA HIS A 258 11.82 3.17 -13.95
C HIS A 258 11.14 2.17 -14.91
N GLU A 259 11.24 0.87 -14.61
CA GLU A 259 10.61 -0.19 -15.41
C GLU A 259 9.07 -0.03 -15.44
N PHE A 260 8.44 0.40 -14.35
CA PHE A 260 7.01 0.66 -14.28
C PHE A 260 6.59 1.84 -15.16
N VAL A 261 7.32 2.96 -15.10
CA VAL A 261 7.04 4.15 -15.93
C VAL A 261 7.22 3.83 -17.41
N GLU A 262 8.25 3.08 -17.78
CA GLU A 262 8.45 2.63 -19.16
C GLU A 262 7.31 1.72 -19.64
N ALA A 263 6.85 0.79 -18.79
CA ALA A 263 5.70 -0.06 -19.11
C ALA A 263 4.41 0.76 -19.32
N GLN A 264 4.16 1.78 -18.47
CA GLN A 264 3.03 2.70 -18.64
C GLN A 264 3.14 3.50 -19.95
N ALA A 265 4.31 4.04 -20.24
CA ALA A 265 4.53 4.83 -21.46
C ALA A 265 4.33 3.98 -22.73
N ALA A 266 4.86 2.75 -22.73
CA ALA A 266 4.69 1.81 -23.83
C ALA A 266 3.21 1.48 -24.08
N TYR A 267 2.45 1.22 -23.00
CA TYR A 267 1.01 0.95 -23.07
C TYR A 267 0.23 2.09 -23.73
N TYR A 268 0.35 3.32 -23.20
CA TYR A 268 -0.40 4.45 -23.74
C TYR A 268 0.00 4.78 -25.19
N LYS A 269 1.29 4.65 -25.53
CA LYS A 269 1.77 4.80 -26.90
C LYS A 269 1.13 3.78 -27.84
N GLN A 270 1.07 2.51 -27.43
CA GLN A 270 0.47 1.44 -28.21
C GLN A 270 -1.05 1.63 -28.37
N CYS A 271 -1.76 2.00 -27.31
CA CYS A 271 -3.19 2.31 -27.37
C CYS A 271 -3.47 3.47 -28.34
N HIS A 272 -2.70 4.55 -28.25
CA HIS A 272 -2.85 5.69 -29.14
C HIS A 272 -2.61 5.31 -30.60
N PHE A 273 -1.56 4.52 -30.87
CA PHE A 273 -1.28 4.01 -32.21
C PHE A 273 -2.45 3.16 -32.75
N HIS A 274 -2.98 2.22 -31.96
CA HIS A 274 -4.12 1.39 -32.36
C HIS A 274 -5.36 2.22 -32.68
N MET A 275 -5.64 3.27 -31.90
CA MET A 275 -6.79 4.15 -32.15
C MET A 275 -6.63 5.02 -33.40
N GLN A 276 -5.41 5.49 -33.69
CA GLN A 276 -5.15 6.22 -34.93
C GLN A 276 -5.31 5.34 -36.16
N GLU A 277 -4.85 4.10 -36.11
CA GLU A 277 -5.01 3.15 -37.21
C GLU A 277 -6.49 2.79 -37.42
N LEU A 278 -7.27 2.61 -36.35
CA LEU A 278 -8.71 2.39 -36.44
C LEU A 278 -9.41 3.57 -37.16
N GLN A 279 -9.08 4.81 -36.80
CA GLN A 279 -9.65 5.99 -37.48
C GLN A 279 -9.36 6.00 -38.98
N LYS A 280 -8.17 5.58 -39.39
CA LYS A 280 -7.80 5.48 -40.82
C LYS A 280 -8.57 4.37 -41.53
N GLU A 281 -8.70 3.19 -40.93
CA GLU A 281 -9.46 2.08 -41.53
C GLU A 281 -10.95 2.41 -41.64
N LEU A 282 -11.53 3.04 -40.62
CA LEU A 282 -12.92 3.52 -40.67
C LEU A 282 -13.13 4.58 -41.77
N GLY A 283 -12.15 5.44 -42.01
CA GLY A 283 -12.20 6.43 -43.09
C GLY A 283 -12.09 5.82 -44.51
N ARG A 284 -11.62 4.58 -44.64
CA ARG A 284 -11.55 3.84 -45.92
C ARG A 284 -12.83 3.07 -46.22
N LEU A 285 -13.62 2.75 -45.20
CA LEU A 285 -14.90 2.08 -45.41
C LEU A 285 -15.83 2.98 -46.24
N PRO A 286 -16.63 2.43 -47.16
CA PRO A 286 -17.58 3.22 -47.94
C PRO A 286 -18.47 4.00 -46.98
N ASN A 287 -18.38 5.34 -47.04
CA ASN A 287 -19.20 6.22 -46.21
C ASN A 287 -20.68 5.89 -46.41
N ALA A 288 -21.28 5.16 -45.45
CA ALA A 288 -22.74 5.04 -45.36
C ALA A 288 -23.39 6.44 -45.19
N PHE A 289 -22.61 7.43 -44.73
CA PHE A 289 -23.01 8.82 -44.59
C PHE A 289 -22.91 9.66 -45.88
N ALA A 290 -22.24 9.18 -46.93
CA ALA A 290 -22.11 9.92 -48.20
C ALA A 290 -23.21 9.58 -49.22
N LEU A 291 -24.00 8.52 -48.97
CA LEU A 291 -25.04 8.05 -49.89
C LEU A 291 -26.32 8.91 -49.93
N ASN A 292 -26.39 10.01 -49.17
CA ASN A 292 -27.59 10.86 -49.13
C ASN A 292 -27.47 12.22 -49.85
N SER A 293 -26.34 12.51 -50.48
CA SER A 293 -26.21 13.69 -51.34
C SER A 293 -26.63 13.34 -52.76
N THR A 294 -27.95 13.31 -53.01
CA THR A 294 -28.48 13.31 -54.38
C THR A 294 -28.16 14.67 -55.03
N PRO A 295 -27.40 14.75 -56.14
CA PRO A 295 -27.21 16.00 -56.84
C PRO A 295 -28.44 16.21 -57.74
N SER A 296 -29.36 17.07 -57.29
CA SER A 296 -30.43 17.57 -58.14
C SER A 296 -29.81 18.40 -59.27
N MET A 297 -30.01 17.95 -60.50
CA MET A 297 -29.57 18.62 -61.73
C MET A 297 -30.16 20.03 -61.84
N VAL A 298 -29.30 21.03 -62.03
CA VAL A 298 -29.59 22.23 -62.84
C VAL A 298 -28.29 22.80 -63.44
N PRO A 299 -28.32 23.41 -64.64
CA PRO A 299 -27.19 23.40 -65.56
C PRO A 299 -26.33 24.68 -65.57
N ALA A 300 -25.06 24.46 -65.95
CA ALA A 300 -24.11 25.28 -66.69
C ALA A 300 -24.22 26.83 -66.70
N GLY A 301 -23.18 27.47 -66.13
CA GLY A 301 -22.71 28.81 -66.49
C GLY A 301 -21.19 28.93 -66.30
N SER A 302 -20.47 29.19 -67.39
CA SER A 302 -19.04 29.52 -67.57
C SER A 302 -18.52 30.65 -66.67
N ALA A 303 -17.23 30.89 -66.39
CA ALA A 303 -15.94 30.23 -66.60
C ALA A 303 -14.85 30.98 -65.78
N THR A 304 -13.64 30.40 -65.78
CA THR A 304 -12.27 30.97 -65.67
C THR A 304 -11.50 30.92 -64.35
N ASP A 305 -10.42 30.12 -64.42
CA ASP A 305 -9.02 30.27 -63.98
C ASP A 305 -8.65 30.65 -62.55
N GLY A 306 -7.76 29.82 -61.98
CA GLY A 306 -6.50 30.33 -61.42
C GLY A 306 -6.18 29.98 -59.97
N ASP A 307 -5.48 28.86 -59.81
CA ASP A 307 -4.30 28.70 -58.94
C ASP A 307 -4.42 28.34 -57.43
N SER A 308 -3.51 27.42 -57.09
CA SER A 308 -2.87 27.03 -55.82
C SER A 308 -3.63 26.98 -54.48
N THR A 309 -3.67 25.77 -53.90
CA THR A 309 -3.89 25.48 -52.48
C THR A 309 -2.64 25.87 -51.65
N PRO A 310 -2.75 26.10 -50.34
CA PRO A 310 -2.77 24.96 -49.41
C PRO A 310 -3.76 25.09 -48.25
N VAL A 311 -4.52 24.01 -48.05
CA VAL A 311 -4.89 23.40 -46.76
C VAL A 311 -5.05 24.37 -45.58
N GLU A 312 -6.25 24.95 -45.44
CA GLU A 312 -6.75 25.32 -44.12
C GLU A 312 -7.52 24.13 -43.55
N THR A 313 -6.97 23.58 -42.47
CA THR A 313 -7.67 22.72 -41.54
C THR A 313 -8.84 23.51 -40.98
N ASP A 314 -10.01 23.33 -41.58
CA ASP A 314 -11.27 23.80 -41.05
C ASP A 314 -11.51 23.08 -39.73
N THR A 315 -11.09 23.75 -38.65
CA THR A 315 -11.38 23.36 -37.28
C THR A 315 -12.88 23.24 -37.17
N LEU A 316 -13.37 21.99 -37.13
CA LEU A 316 -14.71 21.69 -36.67
C LEU A 316 -14.89 22.42 -35.35
N LYS A 317 -15.68 23.50 -35.38
CA LYS A 317 -16.24 24.10 -34.19
C LYS A 317 -17.04 22.99 -33.53
N ILE A 318 -16.45 22.38 -32.50
CA ILE A 318 -17.21 21.67 -31.50
C ILE A 318 -18.14 22.74 -30.96
N GLU A 319 -19.39 22.75 -31.44
CA GLU A 319 -20.49 23.26 -30.66
C GLU A 319 -20.31 22.64 -29.29
N GLU A 320 -20.14 23.50 -28.29
CA GLU A 320 -20.05 23.14 -26.90
C GLU A 320 -21.32 22.36 -26.56
N VAL A 321 -21.26 21.03 -26.75
CA VAL A 321 -22.29 20.12 -26.31
C VAL A 321 -22.21 20.20 -24.79
N GLN A 322 -23.06 21.08 -24.26
CA GLN A 322 -23.44 21.12 -22.87
C GLN A 322 -23.61 19.66 -22.41
N ALA A 323 -22.81 19.28 -21.42
CA ALA A 323 -22.89 17.95 -20.82
C ALA A 323 -24.37 17.64 -20.51
N PRO A 324 -24.83 16.41 -20.80
CA PRO A 324 -26.23 16.06 -20.63
C PRO A 324 -26.66 16.40 -19.21
N ALA A 325 -27.74 17.16 -19.10
CA ALA A 325 -28.30 17.66 -17.86
C ALA A 325 -28.63 16.52 -16.87
N THR A 326 -27.67 16.14 -16.05
CA THR A 326 -27.88 15.29 -14.87
C THR A 326 -28.08 16.17 -13.64
N GLY A 327 -29.18 16.92 -13.62
CA GLY A 327 -29.84 17.42 -12.40
C GLY A 327 -28.98 18.08 -11.30
N THR A 328 -27.80 18.62 -11.62
CA THR A 328 -26.95 19.29 -10.63
C THR A 328 -27.55 20.64 -10.25
N ARG A 329 -27.74 20.87 -8.96
CA ARG A 329 -28.26 22.12 -8.40
C ARG A 329 -27.27 22.65 -7.38
N LYS A 330 -27.25 23.97 -7.18
CA LYS A 330 -26.53 24.56 -6.04
C LYS A 330 -27.46 24.53 -4.83
N ALA A 331 -26.91 24.23 -3.67
CA ALA A 331 -27.65 24.24 -2.41
C ALA A 331 -26.90 25.06 -1.38
N LYS A 332 -27.63 25.85 -0.60
CA LYS A 332 -27.12 26.53 0.59
C LYS A 332 -27.40 25.65 1.81
N VAL A 333 -26.39 25.42 2.63
CA VAL A 333 -26.53 24.65 3.87
C VAL A 333 -27.21 25.52 4.93
N LEU A 334 -28.29 25.02 5.53
CA LEU A 334 -29.08 25.73 6.54
C LEU A 334 -28.53 25.56 7.96
N TYR A 335 -27.94 24.40 8.27
CA TYR A 335 -27.44 24.04 9.60
C TYR A 335 -26.16 23.20 9.48
N ASP A 336 -25.32 23.27 10.51
CA ASP A 336 -24.17 22.37 10.63
C ASP A 336 -24.63 20.91 10.68
N TYR A 337 -23.94 20.04 9.95
CA TYR A 337 -24.20 18.60 9.92
C TYR A 337 -22.87 17.85 10.06
N ASP A 338 -22.76 16.99 11.06
CA ASP A 338 -21.61 16.10 11.22
C ASP A 338 -21.92 14.74 10.57
N ALA A 339 -21.09 14.33 9.62
CA ALA A 339 -21.21 13.03 8.96
C ALA A 339 -21.15 11.88 9.98
N ALA A 340 -22.13 10.99 9.93
CA ALA A 340 -22.20 9.82 10.81
C ALA A 340 -21.22 8.72 10.40
N ASP A 341 -20.88 8.63 9.11
CA ASP A 341 -19.94 7.67 8.55
C ASP A 341 -19.14 8.23 7.36
N SER A 342 -18.24 7.42 6.79
CA SER A 342 -17.40 7.81 5.66
C SER A 342 -18.15 7.94 4.32
N SER A 343 -19.45 7.64 4.28
CA SER A 343 -20.31 7.79 3.10
C SER A 343 -21.07 9.12 3.09
N GLU A 344 -21.11 9.82 4.22
CA GLU A 344 -21.74 11.13 4.40
C GLU A 344 -20.71 12.28 4.34
N LEU A 345 -21.19 13.50 4.06
CA LEU A 345 -20.35 14.70 4.00
C LEU A 345 -20.73 15.66 5.14
N SER A 346 -19.75 16.06 5.97
CA SER A 346 -19.98 17.07 7.01
C SER A 346 -20.15 18.46 6.39
N LEU A 347 -21.20 19.15 6.81
CA LEU A 347 -21.62 20.45 6.29
C LEU A 347 -21.46 21.54 7.36
N LEU A 348 -21.14 22.75 6.91
CA LEU A 348 -21.15 23.95 7.74
C LEU A 348 -22.31 24.86 7.29
N ALA A 349 -23.02 25.45 8.24
CA ALA A 349 -24.10 26.39 7.98
C ALA A 349 -23.62 27.57 7.11
N ASP A 350 -24.50 28.04 6.23
CA ASP A 350 -24.24 29.07 5.22
C ASP A 350 -23.22 28.69 4.12
N GLU A 351 -22.75 27.45 4.07
CA GLU A 351 -21.89 26.96 2.98
C GLU A 351 -22.69 26.71 1.68
N LEU A 352 -22.07 26.95 0.52
CA LEU A 352 -22.64 26.66 -0.81
C LEU A 352 -22.01 25.39 -1.38
N ILE A 353 -22.84 24.38 -1.63
CA ILE A 353 -22.41 23.08 -2.17
C ILE A 353 -23.15 22.75 -3.47
N THR A 354 -22.58 21.88 -4.30
CA THR A 354 -23.26 21.33 -5.49
C THR A 354 -23.91 20.01 -5.10
N VAL A 355 -25.17 19.80 -5.48
CA VAL A 355 -25.93 18.60 -5.15
C VAL A 355 -26.58 17.95 -6.37
N TYR A 356 -26.65 16.61 -6.38
CA TYR A 356 -27.34 15.85 -7.42
C TYR A 356 -27.91 14.53 -6.89
N THR A 357 -28.90 14.00 -7.61
CA THR A 357 -29.53 12.70 -7.32
C THR A 357 -28.84 11.57 -8.07
N VAL A 358 -28.65 10.42 -7.43
CA VAL A 358 -28.11 9.20 -8.06
C VAL A 358 -29.23 8.14 -8.11
N PRO A 359 -29.36 7.37 -9.21
CA PRO A 359 -30.36 6.30 -9.31
C PRO A 359 -30.21 5.27 -8.18
N GLY A 360 -31.29 4.99 -7.45
CA GLY A 360 -31.31 4.07 -6.32
C GLY A 360 -31.06 4.70 -4.94
N MET A 361 -30.95 6.03 -4.85
CA MET A 361 -30.85 6.75 -3.58
C MET A 361 -32.22 7.15 -3.02
N ASP A 362 -32.35 7.14 -1.69
CA ASP A 362 -33.57 7.56 -0.99
C ASP A 362 -33.89 9.04 -1.24
N SER A 363 -35.19 9.39 -1.29
CA SER A 363 -35.68 10.75 -1.60
C SER A 363 -35.23 11.83 -0.63
N ASP A 364 -34.81 11.43 0.57
CA ASP A 364 -34.44 12.34 1.66
C ASP A 364 -32.93 12.68 1.63
N TRP A 365 -32.20 12.14 0.66
CA TRP A 365 -30.75 12.26 0.53
C TRP A 365 -30.32 12.72 -0.86
N LEU A 366 -29.30 13.58 -0.90
CA LEU A 366 -28.61 14.00 -2.11
C LEU A 366 -27.12 13.69 -2.01
N VAL A 367 -26.41 13.61 -3.14
CA VAL A 367 -24.95 13.61 -3.12
C VAL A 367 -24.50 15.06 -3.15
N GLY A 368 -23.81 15.49 -2.10
CA GLY A 368 -23.17 16.80 -2.01
C GLY A 368 -21.70 16.73 -2.43
N GLU A 369 -21.25 17.71 -3.19
CA GLU A 369 -19.88 17.89 -3.62
C GLU A 369 -19.35 19.24 -3.14
N ARG A 370 -18.29 19.18 -2.32
CA ARG A 370 -17.54 20.33 -1.80
C ARG A 370 -16.08 20.18 -2.20
N GLY A 371 -15.69 20.84 -3.31
CA GLY A 371 -14.35 20.74 -3.87
C GLY A 371 -14.01 19.29 -4.23
N ASN A 372 -13.02 18.70 -3.56
CA ASN A 372 -12.61 17.30 -3.78
C ASN A 372 -13.33 16.29 -2.87
N GLN A 373 -14.22 16.74 -1.98
CA GLN A 373 -14.97 15.87 -1.06
C GLN A 373 -16.39 15.67 -1.58
N LYS A 374 -16.86 14.42 -1.57
CA LYS A 374 -18.23 14.06 -1.94
C LYS A 374 -18.82 13.08 -0.95
N GLY A 375 -20.10 13.20 -0.67
CA GLY A 375 -20.80 12.31 0.25
C GLY A 375 -22.30 12.56 0.25
N LYS A 376 -23.04 11.70 0.93
CA LYS A 376 -24.48 11.85 1.11
C LYS A 376 -24.76 12.99 2.09
N VAL A 377 -25.76 13.80 1.75
CA VAL A 377 -26.22 14.94 2.55
C VAL A 377 -27.74 14.90 2.66
N PRO A 378 -28.31 15.14 3.85
CA PRO A 378 -29.75 15.13 4.04
C PRO A 378 -30.39 16.39 3.43
N VAL A 379 -31.48 16.20 2.66
CA VAL A 379 -32.19 17.30 1.97
C VAL A 379 -32.74 18.33 2.97
N THR A 380 -33.12 17.90 4.17
CA THR A 380 -33.67 18.76 5.24
C THR A 380 -32.69 19.82 5.75
N TYR A 381 -31.39 19.65 5.51
CA TYR A 381 -30.33 20.59 5.90
C TYR A 381 -29.94 21.54 4.76
N LEU A 382 -30.65 21.48 3.63
CA LEU A 382 -30.30 22.19 2.41
C LEU A 382 -31.45 23.07 1.92
N GLU A 383 -31.11 24.26 1.45
CA GLU A 383 -31.95 25.12 0.64
C GLU A 383 -31.48 25.04 -0.81
N LEU A 384 -32.25 24.37 -1.67
CA LEU A 384 -31.92 24.24 -3.09
C LEU A 384 -32.10 25.60 -3.79
N LEU A 385 -31.00 26.13 -4.32
CA LEU A 385 -31.00 27.34 -5.13
C LEU A 385 -31.28 26.95 -6.58
N SER A 386 -32.35 27.52 -7.14
CA SER A 386 -32.75 27.30 -8.53
C SER A 386 -31.86 28.04 -9.53
#